data_AF-V7HNE4-F1
#
_entry.id   AF-V7HNE4-F1
#
_cell.length_a   1.000
_cell.length_b   1.000
_cell.length_c   1.000
_cell.angle_alpha   90.00
_cell.angle_beta   90.00
_cell.angle_gamma   90.00
#
_symmetry.space_group_name_H-M   'P 1'
#
loop_
_entity.id
_entity.type
_entity.pdbx_description
1 polymer ?
#
loop_
_entity_poly.entity_id
_entity_poly.type
_entity_poly.pdbx_seq_one_letter_code
_entity_poly.pdbx_strand_id
1 'polypeptide(L)'
;MSRNYLIDLNPPLGAARMKSVILTAADHERNGFVALAKWSGLNLAEAKAFIDATDATVCDDSEPDSQTAPFTFILDLMDDSNGDLLDTGKRMLPMQTAMALAPAEVRHWLEERPDPDSVMHRRVPEANRAAILGA
;
A
#
# COMPACT_ATOMS: atom_id res chain seq x y z
N MET A 1 -13.12 -49.76 13.51
CA MET A 1 -12.46 -48.66 14.25
C MET A 1 -12.00 -47.63 13.25
N SER A 2 -12.84 -46.65 12.91
CA SER A 2 -12.51 -45.60 11.94
C SER A 2 -12.01 -44.37 12.69
N ARG A 3 -10.77 -43.95 12.40
CA ARG A 3 -10.16 -42.75 12.98
C ARG A 3 -10.77 -41.51 12.35
N ASN A 4 -11.44 -40.72 13.17
CA ASN A 4 -11.77 -39.33 12.85
C ASN A 4 -10.46 -38.54 12.74
N TYR A 5 -10.14 -38.06 11.55
CA TYR A 5 -9.20 -36.95 11.38
C TYR A 5 -10.00 -35.65 11.53
N LEU A 6 -10.01 -35.10 12.75
CA LEU A 6 -10.28 -33.68 12.92
C LEU A 6 -9.11 -32.94 12.28
N ILE A 7 -9.36 -32.30 11.14
CA ILE A 7 -8.45 -31.31 10.58
C ILE A 7 -8.46 -30.15 11.55
N ASP A 8 -7.34 -29.96 12.23
CA ASP A 8 -7.08 -28.82 13.10
C ASP A 8 -7.06 -27.56 12.21
N LEU A 9 -8.10 -26.72 12.33
CA LEU A 9 -8.26 -25.48 11.55
C LEU A 9 -7.51 -24.29 12.18
N ASN A 10 -6.70 -24.52 13.20
CA ASN A 10 -5.81 -23.50 13.74
C ASN A 10 -4.44 -23.58 13.04
N PRO A 11 -4.07 -22.61 12.19
CA PRO A 11 -2.69 -22.51 11.76
C PRO A 11 -1.80 -22.33 13.01
N PRO A 12 -0.59 -22.88 13.02
CA PRO A 12 0.31 -22.75 14.15
C PRO A 12 0.49 -21.27 14.49
N LEU A 13 0.54 -20.98 15.80
CA LEU A 13 0.74 -19.65 16.43
C LEU A 13 2.08 -18.96 16.08
N GLY A 14 2.63 -19.22 14.89
CA GLY A 14 3.90 -18.70 14.41
C GLY A 14 4.01 -18.62 12.88
N ALA A 15 2.94 -18.80 12.11
CA ALA A 15 2.96 -18.35 10.72
C ALA A 15 3.09 -16.82 10.75
N ALA A 16 4.27 -16.29 10.39
CA ALA A 16 4.51 -14.85 10.34
C ALA A 16 3.37 -14.20 9.57
N ARG A 17 2.54 -13.41 10.27
CA ARG A 17 1.39 -12.77 9.66
C ARG A 17 1.91 -11.81 8.60
N MET A 18 1.67 -12.17 7.35
CA MET A 18 2.09 -11.37 6.22
C MET A 18 1.34 -10.04 6.22
N LYS A 19 2.05 -9.02 5.78
CA LYS A 19 1.60 -7.66 5.61
C LYS A 19 1.77 -7.29 4.16
N SER A 20 0.97 -6.31 3.77
CA SER A 20 1.17 -5.63 2.52
C SER A 20 1.29 -4.14 2.72
N VAL A 21 2.07 -3.52 1.85
CA VAL A 21 2.10 -2.06 1.70
C VAL A 21 1.35 -1.73 0.43
N ILE A 22 0.46 -0.74 0.47
CA ILE A 22 -0.32 -0.27 -0.66
C ILE A 22 0.02 1.18 -0.94
N LEU A 23 0.41 1.49 -2.19
CA LEU A 23 0.46 2.87 -2.66
C LEU A 23 -0.96 3.29 -3.03
N THR A 24 -1.48 4.31 -2.36
CA THR A 24 -2.82 4.82 -2.57
C THR A 24 -2.76 6.25 -3.06
N ALA A 25 -3.53 6.58 -4.11
CA ALA A 25 -3.82 7.96 -4.48
C ALA A 25 -5.03 8.45 -3.69
N ALA A 26 -4.88 9.53 -2.94
CA ALA A 26 -5.97 10.28 -2.33
C ALA A 26 -6.36 11.42 -3.28
N ASP A 27 -7.47 11.27 -4.00
CA ASP A 27 -7.99 12.28 -4.93
C ASP A 27 -8.91 13.23 -4.16
N HIS A 28 -8.40 14.43 -3.86
CA HIS A 28 -9.12 15.42 -3.06
C HIS A 28 -10.23 16.11 -3.87
N GLU A 29 -10.09 16.18 -5.19
CA GLU A 29 -11.12 16.74 -6.08
C GLU A 29 -12.33 15.81 -6.20
N ARG A 30 -12.12 14.49 -6.12
CA ARG A 30 -13.17 13.47 -6.20
C ARG A 30 -13.57 12.86 -4.86
N ASN A 31 -12.94 13.31 -3.77
CA ASN A 31 -13.18 12.84 -2.42
C ASN A 31 -13.11 11.31 -2.29
N GLY A 32 -12.01 10.71 -2.74
CA GLY A 32 -11.86 9.25 -2.65
C GLY A 32 -10.42 8.76 -2.77
N PHE A 33 -10.27 7.45 -2.57
CA PHE A 33 -8.98 6.76 -2.52
C PHE A 33 -8.91 5.69 -3.59
N VAL A 34 -7.78 5.59 -4.27
CA VAL A 34 -7.52 4.56 -5.28
C VAL A 34 -6.22 3.85 -4.97
N ALA A 35 -6.29 2.56 -4.65
CA ALA A 35 -5.12 1.71 -4.48
C ALA A 35 -4.46 1.47 -5.85
N LEU A 36 -3.20 1.88 -5.99
CA LEU A 36 -2.45 1.86 -7.25
C LEU A 36 -1.54 0.64 -7.37
N ALA A 37 -0.85 0.29 -6.28
CA ALA A 37 0.14 -0.78 -6.27
C ALA A 37 0.20 -1.44 -4.89
N LYS A 38 0.45 -2.75 -4.86
CA LYS A 38 0.53 -3.55 -3.64
C LYS A 38 1.85 -4.33 -3.58
N TRP A 39 2.54 -4.27 -2.45
CA TRP A 39 3.67 -5.15 -2.14
C TRP A 39 3.28 -6.12 -1.04
N SER A 40 3.09 -7.39 -1.39
CA SER A 40 2.58 -8.44 -0.48
C SER A 40 3.68 -9.31 0.15
N GLY A 41 3.31 -10.05 1.19
CA GLY A 41 4.16 -11.09 1.77
C GLY A 41 5.32 -10.56 2.62
N LEU A 42 5.19 -9.35 3.12
CA LEU A 42 6.15 -8.70 4.01
C LEU A 42 5.89 -9.14 5.45
N ASN A 43 6.92 -9.28 6.26
CA ASN A 43 6.69 -9.25 7.70
C ASN A 43 6.50 -7.79 8.16
N LEU A 44 6.00 -7.60 9.39
CA LEU A 44 5.71 -6.26 9.92
C LEU A 44 6.95 -5.34 9.97
N ALA A 45 8.12 -5.88 10.28
CA ALA A 45 9.35 -5.09 10.37
C ALA A 45 9.83 -4.64 8.99
N GLU A 46 9.77 -5.52 7.98
CA GLU A 46 10.08 -5.18 6.58
C GLU A 46 9.15 -4.09 6.06
N ALA A 47 7.84 -4.23 6.30
CA ALA A 47 6.85 -3.28 5.82
C ALA A 47 7.02 -1.89 6.45
N LYS A 48 7.29 -1.84 7.77
CA LYS A 48 7.57 -0.58 8.47
C LYS A 48 8.88 0.04 8.03
N ALA A 49 9.94 -0.74 7.88
CA ALA A 49 11.23 -0.24 7.41
C ALA A 49 11.11 0.38 6.01
N PHE A 50 10.32 -0.23 5.12
CA PHE A 50 10.07 0.31 3.79
C PHE A 50 9.33 1.65 3.81
N ILE A 51 8.28 1.76 4.63
CA ILE A 51 7.52 3.02 4.80
C ILE A 51 8.42 4.09 5.41
N ASP A 52 9.11 3.78 6.52
CA ASP A 52 10.00 4.74 7.19
C ASP A 52 11.14 5.21 6.28
N ALA A 53 11.73 4.31 5.47
CA ALA A 53 12.75 4.67 4.49
C ALA A 53 12.19 5.59 3.41
N THR A 54 10.98 5.32 2.91
CA THR A 54 10.32 6.18 1.93
C THR A 54 10.01 7.55 2.52
N ASP A 55 9.40 7.60 3.70
CA ASP A 55 9.06 8.84 4.41
C ASP A 55 10.31 9.70 4.66
N ALA A 56 11.46 9.08 4.97
CA ALA A 56 12.72 9.79 5.18
C ALA A 56 13.26 10.47 3.92
N THR A 57 12.82 10.07 2.72
CA THR A 57 13.21 10.73 1.46
C THR A 57 12.40 12.00 1.16
N VAL A 58 11.27 12.21 1.85
CA VAL A 58 10.38 13.36 1.64
C VAL A 58 10.79 14.47 2.60
N CYS A 59 11.30 15.58 2.06
CA CYS A 59 11.53 16.79 2.86
C CYS A 59 10.23 17.58 3.05
N ASP A 60 10.14 18.31 4.16
CA ASP A 60 8.96 19.12 4.51
C ASP A 60 8.55 20.09 3.38
N ASP A 61 9.51 20.65 2.65
CA ASP A 61 9.25 21.59 1.54
C ASP A 61 8.68 20.89 0.28
N SER A 62 8.80 19.57 0.19
CA SER A 62 8.33 18.77 -0.95
C SER A 62 7.07 17.96 -0.64
N GLU A 63 6.70 17.86 0.64
CA GLU A 63 5.47 17.21 1.05
C GLU A 63 4.27 18.00 0.50
N PRO A 64 3.37 17.37 -0.27
CA PRO A 64 2.19 18.04 -0.76
C PRO A 64 1.26 18.48 0.38
N ASP A 65 0.70 19.68 0.27
CA ASP A 65 -0.35 20.13 1.19
C ASP A 65 -1.71 19.56 0.78
N SER A 66 -2.32 18.74 1.63
CA SER A 66 -3.62 18.09 1.39
C SER A 66 -4.78 19.06 1.20
N GLN A 67 -4.65 20.32 1.64
CA GLN A 67 -5.70 21.32 1.47
C GLN A 67 -5.68 21.99 0.09
N THR A 68 -4.52 21.97 -0.59
CA THR A 68 -4.30 22.73 -1.82
C THR A 68 -3.93 21.85 -3.01
N ALA A 69 -3.34 20.68 -2.78
CA ALA A 69 -3.05 19.72 -3.82
C ALA A 69 -4.34 19.05 -4.34
N PRO A 70 -4.50 18.85 -5.66
CA PRO A 70 -5.66 18.13 -6.20
C PRO A 70 -5.67 16.65 -5.80
N PHE A 71 -4.50 16.09 -5.53
CA PHE A 71 -4.32 14.73 -5.05
C PHE A 71 -2.99 14.60 -4.31
N THR A 72 -2.92 13.59 -3.46
CA THR A 72 -1.71 13.17 -2.77
C THR A 72 -1.54 11.66 -2.86
N PHE A 73 -0.35 11.16 -2.53
CA PHE A 73 -0.09 9.72 -2.47
C PHE A 73 0.33 9.32 -1.07
N ILE A 74 -0.10 8.15 -0.61
CA ILE A 74 0.23 7.64 0.72
C ILE A 74 0.62 6.16 0.62
N LEU A 75 1.34 5.67 1.62
CA LEU A 75 1.59 4.24 1.81
C LEU A 75 0.75 3.72 2.97
N ASP A 76 -0.13 2.78 2.68
CA ASP A 76 -0.97 2.10 3.67
C ASP A 76 -0.37 0.74 4.02
N LEU A 77 -0.22 0.47 5.31
CA LEU A 77 0.18 -0.82 5.84
C LEU A 77 -1.05 -1.65 6.16
N MET A 78 -1.23 -2.77 5.47
CA MET A 78 -2.38 -3.65 5.63
C MET A 78 -2.00 -4.99 6.26
N ASP A 79 -2.91 -5.55 7.06
CA ASP A 79 -2.84 -6.94 7.50
C ASP A 79 -3.53 -7.84 6.47
N ASP A 80 -2.75 -8.63 5.72
CA ASP A 80 -3.31 -9.52 4.70
C ASP A 80 -4.22 -10.61 5.28
N SER A 81 -4.17 -10.87 6.60
CA SER A 81 -4.97 -11.95 7.21
C SER A 81 -6.44 -11.60 7.42
N ASN A 82 -6.75 -10.32 7.61
CA ASN A 82 -8.10 -9.83 7.88
C ASN A 82 -8.50 -8.61 7.03
N GLY A 83 -7.56 -8.03 6.28
CA GLY A 83 -7.80 -6.86 5.44
C GLY A 83 -7.80 -5.54 6.22
N ASP A 84 -7.36 -5.54 7.48
CA ASP A 84 -7.36 -4.33 8.31
C ASP A 84 -6.21 -3.40 7.93
N LEU A 85 -6.49 -2.09 7.90
CA LEU A 85 -5.48 -1.04 7.88
C LEU A 85 -4.80 -0.99 9.26
N LEU A 86 -3.49 -1.17 9.28
CA LEU A 86 -2.68 -1.14 10.50
C LEU A 86 -2.00 0.20 10.73
N ASP A 87 -1.58 0.87 9.65
CA ASP A 87 -0.84 2.12 9.70
C ASP A 87 -0.95 2.83 8.34
N THR A 88 -0.80 4.15 8.36
CA THR A 88 -0.57 4.94 7.15
C THR A 88 0.75 5.67 7.38
N GLY A 89 1.60 5.76 6.36
CA GLY A 89 2.88 6.46 6.43
C GLY A 89 2.75 7.87 7.02
N LYS A 90 3.86 8.40 7.53
CA LYS A 90 3.88 9.71 8.21
C LYS A 90 3.83 10.87 7.23
N ARG A 91 4.09 10.62 5.94
CA ARG A 91 4.21 11.63 4.90
C ARG A 91 3.21 11.41 3.78
N MET A 92 2.74 12.51 3.22
CA MET A 92 2.18 12.51 1.87
C MET A 92 3.33 12.51 0.86
N LEU A 93 3.33 11.55 -0.04
CA LEU A 93 4.39 11.40 -1.02
C LEU A 93 4.19 12.39 -2.18
N PRO A 94 5.23 13.14 -2.57
CA PRO A 94 5.19 13.89 -3.82
C PRO A 94 5.14 12.92 -5.01
N MET A 95 4.61 13.42 -6.13
CA MET A 95 4.42 12.64 -7.36
C MET A 95 5.71 11.94 -7.83
N GLN A 96 6.86 12.59 -7.67
CA GLN A 96 8.16 12.03 -8.05
C GLN A 96 8.51 10.78 -7.23
N THR A 97 8.24 10.79 -5.93
CA THR A 97 8.45 9.64 -5.05
C THR A 97 7.47 8.52 -5.40
N ALA A 98 6.18 8.83 -5.59
CA ALA A 98 5.19 7.84 -6.01
C ALA A 98 5.56 7.19 -7.37
N MET A 99 6.00 8.00 -8.34
CA MET A 99 6.49 7.53 -9.64
C MET A 99 7.75 6.67 -9.53
N ALA A 100 8.64 6.95 -8.58
CA ALA A 100 9.82 6.11 -8.35
C ALA A 100 9.44 4.72 -7.81
N LEU A 101 8.38 4.65 -6.99
CA LEU A 101 7.89 3.40 -6.41
C LEU A 101 7.09 2.54 -7.41
N ALA A 102 6.16 3.15 -8.15
CA ALA A 102 5.24 2.44 -9.05
C ALA A 102 4.98 3.24 -10.35
N PRO A 103 5.99 3.37 -11.23
CA PRO A 103 5.94 4.30 -12.36
C PRO A 103 4.82 4.00 -13.36
N ALA A 104 4.52 2.73 -13.61
CA ALA A 104 3.50 2.34 -14.57
C ALA A 104 2.10 2.60 -14.01
N GLU A 105 1.87 2.25 -12.76
CA GLU A 105 0.59 2.38 -12.07
C GLU A 105 0.25 3.84 -11.82
N VAL A 106 1.21 4.64 -11.37
CA VAL A 106 1.00 6.10 -11.16
C VAL A 106 0.77 6.80 -12.49
N ARG A 107 1.51 6.46 -13.55
CA ARG A 107 1.27 7.03 -14.89
C ARG A 107 -0.13 6.71 -15.40
N HIS A 108 -0.52 5.44 -15.34
CA HIS A 108 -1.84 5.02 -15.77
C HIS A 108 -2.95 5.73 -15.00
N TRP A 109 -2.80 5.88 -13.68
CA TRP A 109 -3.74 6.63 -12.87
C TRP A 109 -3.79 8.11 -13.25
N LEU A 110 -2.67 8.77 -13.56
CA LEU A 110 -2.67 10.17 -14.01
C LEU A 110 -3.34 10.36 -15.37
N GLU A 111 -3.25 9.38 -16.27
CA GLU A 111 -3.86 9.41 -17.60
C GLU A 111 -5.38 9.21 -17.53
N GLU A 112 -5.85 8.25 -16.74
CA GLU A 112 -7.28 7.91 -16.66
C GLU A 112 -8.03 8.66 -15.56
N ARG A 113 -7.36 8.91 -14.43
CA ARG A 113 -7.92 9.36 -13.14
C ARG A 113 -9.32 8.79 -12.94
N PRO A 114 -9.47 7.47 -12.73
CA PRO A 114 -10.79 6.87 -12.65
C PRO A 114 -11.56 7.38 -11.42
N ASP A 115 -12.89 7.31 -11.47
CA ASP A 115 -13.73 7.57 -10.31
C ASP A 115 -13.41 6.55 -9.20
N PRO A 116 -13.06 6.98 -7.97
CA PRO A 116 -12.76 6.08 -6.85
C PRO A 116 -13.82 5.00 -6.62
N ASP A 117 -15.11 5.35 -6.73
CA ASP A 117 -16.21 4.41 -6.50
C ASP A 117 -16.26 3.32 -7.59
N SER A 118 -15.84 3.65 -8.81
CA SER A 118 -15.81 2.70 -9.94
C SER A 118 -14.68 1.68 -9.86
N VAL A 119 -13.72 1.89 -8.95
CA VAL A 119 -12.50 1.07 -8.83
C VAL A 119 -12.30 0.43 -7.47
N MET A 120 -13.16 0.72 -6.48
CA MET A 120 -13.05 0.21 -5.11
C MET A 120 -12.93 -1.33 -5.01
N HIS A 121 -13.54 -2.07 -5.94
CA HIS A 121 -13.49 -3.54 -5.97
C HIS A 121 -12.50 -4.11 -6.99
N ARG A 122 -11.73 -3.27 -7.68
CA ARG A 122 -10.71 -3.74 -8.62
C ARG A 122 -9.54 -4.35 -7.84
N ARG A 123 -8.95 -5.38 -8.44
CA ARG A 123 -7.72 -5.96 -7.92
C ARG A 123 -6.59 -4.93 -8.02
N VAL A 124 -5.90 -4.69 -6.93
CA VAL A 124 -4.70 -3.85 -6.90
C VAL A 124 -3.55 -4.58 -7.62
N PRO A 125 -2.85 -3.92 -8.57
CA PRO A 125 -1.65 -4.46 -9.18
C PRO A 125 -0.58 -4.85 -8.15
N GLU A 126 0.02 -6.04 -8.30
CA GLU A 126 1.14 -6.46 -7.45
C GLU A 126 2.44 -5.86 -7.98
N ALA A 127 3.13 -5.09 -7.13
CA ALA A 127 4.40 -4.48 -7.44
C ALA A 127 5.57 -5.40 -7.11
N ASN A 128 6.71 -5.15 -7.78
CA ASN A 128 7.90 -5.96 -7.62
C ASN A 128 8.53 -5.75 -6.22
N ARG A 129 8.58 -6.81 -5.41
CA ARG A 129 9.21 -6.81 -4.07
C ARG A 129 10.71 -6.46 -4.10
N ALA A 130 11.40 -6.66 -5.23
CA ALA A 130 12.81 -6.26 -5.36
C ALA A 130 13.03 -4.75 -5.16
N ALA A 131 12.00 -3.93 -5.39
CA ALA A 131 12.05 -2.48 -5.13
C ALA A 131 12.17 -2.14 -3.62
N ILE A 132 11.76 -3.06 -2.74
CA ILE A 132 11.80 -2.86 -1.28
C ILE A 132 13.18 -3.22 -0.69
N LEU A 133 13.85 -4.22 -1.26
CA LEU A 133 15.07 -4.81 -0.69
C LEU A 133 16.37 -4.13 -1.18
N GLY A 134 16.27 -3.16 -2.10
CA GLY A 134 17.39 -2.42 -2.66
C GLY A 134 17.45 -0.94 -2.30
N ALA A 135 16.55 -0.49 -1.40
CA ALA A 135 16.49 0.88 -0.87
C ALA A 135 17.21 0.96 0.49
#